data_AF-A0A8T4X952-F1
#
_entry.id   AF-A0A8T4X952-F1
#
_cell.length_a   1.000
_cell.length_b   1.000
_cell.length_c   1.000
_cell.angle_alpha   90.00
_cell.angle_beta   90.00
_cell.angle_gamma   90.00
#
_symmetry.space_group_name_H-M   'P 1'
#
loop_
_entity.id
_entity.type
_entity.pdbx_description
1 polymer ?
#
loop_
_entity_poly.entity_id
_entity_poly.type
_entity_poly.pdbx_seq_one_letter_code
_entity_poly.pdbx_strand_id
1 'polypeptide(L)'
;MMTGVEDAEKLAALFRGIGKPISMDEFDDKLKVQKIAYLAQTYGVDLNYPFEWYIRGPYCKEVSEQAHQILDNNIQPTNSAGLDEKKVAEFGQILQPYINNTEWLEIAGSLVYLRKENYAEMPLEEIIGYLIEDLTFGYKNFDEGLVRRVIAEMLRINLIN
;
A
#
# COMPACT_ATOMS: atom_id res chain seq x y z
N MET A 1 11.59 18.05 12.52
CA MET A 1 10.28 18.62 12.18
C MET A 1 10.12 18.44 10.69
N MET A 2 9.42 17.39 10.26
CA MET A 2 9.09 17.20 8.84
C MET A 2 7.87 18.06 8.52
N THR A 3 7.93 18.78 7.41
CA THR A 3 6.94 19.77 7.01
C THR A 3 5.86 19.05 6.21
N GLY A 4 4.64 18.89 6.74
CA GLY A 4 3.59 18.07 6.11
C GLY A 4 3.21 18.43 4.66
N VAL A 5 3.66 19.57 4.14
CA VAL A 5 3.57 19.94 2.71
C VAL A 5 4.48 19.05 1.83
N GLU A 6 5.70 18.75 2.26
CA GLU A 6 6.64 17.91 1.50
C GLU A 6 6.09 16.48 1.35
N ASP A 7 5.57 15.91 2.43
CA ASP A 7 4.98 14.58 2.42
C ASP A 7 3.72 14.52 1.54
N ALA A 8 2.89 15.56 1.56
CA ALA A 8 1.74 15.68 0.67
C ALA A 8 2.15 15.77 -0.82
N GLU A 9 3.24 16.48 -1.13
CA GLU A 9 3.79 16.52 -2.49
C GLU A 9 4.30 15.14 -2.94
N LYS A 10 4.98 14.39 -2.06
CA LYS A 10 5.42 13.01 -2.33
C LYS A 10 4.24 12.08 -2.59
N LEU A 11 3.20 12.14 -1.78
CA LEU A 11 1.98 11.36 -2.01
C LEU A 11 1.33 11.70 -3.35
N ALA A 12 1.18 12.99 -3.65
CA ALA A 12 0.65 13.43 -4.95
C ALA A 12 1.52 12.93 -6.12
N ALA A 13 2.84 12.95 -5.96
CA ALA A 13 3.80 12.51 -6.98
C ALA A 13 3.70 11.00 -7.23
N LEU A 14 3.57 10.19 -6.17
CA LEU A 14 3.30 8.76 -6.29
C LEU A 14 2.04 8.50 -7.11
N PHE A 15 0.90 9.08 -6.72
CA PHE A 15 -0.39 8.81 -7.35
C PHE A 15 -0.42 9.27 -8.81
N ARG A 16 0.19 10.43 -9.11
CA ARG A 16 0.42 10.88 -10.49
C ARG A 16 1.29 9.90 -11.27
N GLY A 17 2.40 9.46 -10.69
CA GLY A 17 3.38 8.59 -11.35
C GLY A 17 2.82 7.20 -11.69
N ILE A 18 1.93 6.66 -10.85
CA ILE A 18 1.24 5.39 -11.12
C ILE A 18 -0.02 5.57 -11.99
N GLY A 19 -0.35 6.80 -12.39
CA GLY A 19 -1.52 7.08 -13.23
C GLY A 19 -2.86 6.88 -12.55
N LYS A 20 -2.94 7.04 -11.22
CA LYS A 20 -4.18 6.91 -10.44
C LYS A 20 -4.51 8.22 -9.72
N PRO A 21 -5.68 8.83 -9.95
CA PRO A 21 -6.09 9.99 -9.14
C PRO A 21 -6.33 9.58 -7.69
N ILE A 22 -6.01 10.48 -6.76
CA ILE A 22 -6.42 10.37 -5.36
C ILE A 22 -7.93 10.65 -5.29
N SER A 23 -8.67 9.79 -4.59
CA SER A 23 -10.06 10.05 -4.18
C SER A 23 -10.20 9.65 -2.71
N MET A 24 -11.02 10.41 -1.99
CA MET A 24 -11.35 10.20 -0.58
C MET A 24 -12.88 10.25 -0.38
N ASP A 25 -13.66 10.02 -1.45
CA ASP A 25 -15.11 10.18 -1.44
C ASP A 25 -15.77 8.98 -0.73
N GLU A 26 -15.46 7.77 -1.21
CA GLU A 26 -16.00 6.53 -0.67
C GLU A 26 -15.04 5.83 0.29
N PHE A 27 -15.58 4.90 1.08
CA PHE A 27 -14.77 4.07 1.98
C PHE A 27 -13.67 3.31 1.22
N ASP A 28 -14.01 2.73 0.08
CA ASP A 28 -13.10 1.97 -0.77
C ASP A 28 -11.99 2.85 -1.36
N ASP A 29 -12.28 4.11 -1.66
CA ASP A 29 -11.28 5.05 -2.16
C ASP A 29 -10.22 5.36 -1.10
N LYS A 30 -10.66 5.66 0.12
CA LYS A 30 -9.79 5.85 1.29
C LYS A 30 -8.93 4.63 1.56
N LEU A 31 -9.53 3.44 1.47
CA LEU A 31 -8.81 2.19 1.68
C LEU A 31 -7.75 1.95 0.60
N LYS A 32 -8.08 2.15 -0.69
CA LYS A 32 -7.10 2.06 -1.78
C LYS A 32 -5.93 3.02 -1.57
N VAL A 33 -6.19 4.27 -1.17
CA VAL A 33 -5.12 5.26 -0.92
C VAL A 33 -4.13 4.74 0.13
N GLN A 34 -4.66 4.25 1.26
CA GLN A 34 -3.85 3.67 2.35
C GLN A 34 -3.00 2.48 1.89
N LYS A 35 -3.60 1.54 1.15
CA LYS A 35 -2.89 0.32 0.72
C LYS A 35 -1.84 0.60 -0.35
N ILE A 36 -2.14 1.48 -1.30
CA ILE A 36 -1.20 1.85 -2.35
C ILE A 36 0.02 2.57 -1.75
N ALA A 37 -0.20 3.53 -0.85
CA ALA A 37 0.90 4.23 -0.18
C ALA A 37 1.78 3.26 0.64
N TYR A 38 1.17 2.34 1.38
CA TYR A 38 1.90 1.33 2.13
C TYR A 38 2.74 0.40 1.23
N LEU A 39 2.12 -0.15 0.18
CA LEU A 39 2.80 -1.06 -0.74
C LEU A 39 3.92 -0.35 -1.50
N ALA A 40 3.73 0.91 -1.90
CA ALA A 40 4.76 1.72 -2.54
C ALA A 40 5.95 1.91 -1.60
N GLN A 41 5.69 2.25 -0.33
CA GLN A 41 6.74 2.42 0.67
C GLN A 41 7.52 1.14 0.92
N THR A 42 6.84 -0.01 1.06
CA THR A 42 7.55 -1.28 1.27
C THR A 42 8.27 -1.78 0.02
N TYR A 43 7.78 -1.44 -1.18
CA TYR A 43 8.54 -1.60 -2.43
C TYR A 43 9.79 -0.69 -2.47
N GLY A 44 9.80 0.36 -1.64
CA GLY A 44 10.92 1.23 -1.35
C GLY A 44 10.84 2.61 -2.02
N VAL A 45 9.63 3.08 -2.34
CA VAL A 45 9.39 4.51 -2.62
C VAL A 45 9.50 5.28 -1.30
N ASP A 46 10.29 6.36 -1.28
CA ASP A 46 10.62 7.10 -0.06
C ASP A 46 9.50 8.06 0.38
N LEU A 47 8.43 7.50 0.97
CA LEU A 47 7.30 8.25 1.53
C LEU A 47 7.42 8.53 3.03
N ASN A 48 8.13 7.66 3.77
CA ASN A 48 8.39 7.77 5.21
C ASN A 48 7.17 7.88 6.14
N TYR A 49 6.04 7.28 5.77
CA TYR A 49 4.85 7.21 6.63
C TYR A 49 4.99 6.14 7.73
N PRO A 50 4.64 6.47 8.99
CA PRO A 50 4.60 5.51 10.09
C PRO A 50 3.30 4.70 10.03
N PHE A 51 3.30 3.60 9.26
CA PHE A 51 2.15 2.69 9.20
C PHE A 51 2.08 1.78 10.41
N GLU A 52 0.86 1.58 10.92
CA GLU A 52 0.55 0.66 12.02
C GLU A 52 -0.59 -0.29 11.61
N TRP A 53 -0.75 -1.39 12.34
CA TRP A 53 -1.87 -2.31 12.13
C TRP A 53 -3.18 -1.71 12.64
N TYR A 54 -4.21 -1.73 11.79
CA TYR A 54 -5.57 -1.29 12.13
C TYR A 54 -6.62 -2.29 11.63
N ILE A 55 -7.90 -1.97 11.82
CA ILE A 55 -9.06 -2.85 11.52
C ILE A 55 -8.95 -3.52 10.13
N ARG A 56 -8.50 -2.77 9.11
CA ARG A 56 -8.37 -3.25 7.72
C ARG A 56 -6.92 -3.50 7.31
N GLY A 57 -6.02 -3.77 8.26
CA GLY A 57 -4.58 -3.95 8.03
C GLY A 57 -3.78 -2.64 8.14
N PRO A 58 -2.66 -2.47 7.41
CA PRO A 58 -1.80 -1.28 7.54
C PRO A 58 -2.58 0.01 7.29
N TYR A 59 -2.45 0.96 8.20
CA TYR A 59 -3.07 2.27 8.14
C TYR A 59 -2.11 3.34 8.70
N CYS A 60 -2.12 4.51 8.10
CA CYS A 60 -1.42 5.68 8.59
C CYS A 60 -2.35 6.90 8.56
N LYS A 61 -2.55 7.56 9.70
CA LYS A 61 -3.43 8.73 9.78
C LYS A 61 -2.94 9.89 8.90
N GLU A 62 -1.63 10.08 8.83
CA GLU A 62 -0.99 11.15 8.06
C GLU A 62 -1.27 11.02 6.55
N VAL A 63 -1.32 9.80 6.02
CA VAL A 63 -1.71 9.55 4.62
C VAL A 63 -3.11 10.08 4.34
N SER A 64 -4.07 9.86 5.25
CA SER A 64 -5.44 10.38 5.09
C SER A 64 -5.47 11.90 5.16
N GLU A 65 -4.76 12.49 6.13
CA GLU A 65 -4.69 13.96 6.31
C GLU A 65 -4.09 14.65 5.08
N GLN A 66 -3.01 14.09 4.54
CA GLN A 66 -2.34 14.61 3.36
C GLN A 66 -3.14 14.38 2.08
N ALA A 67 -3.82 13.25 1.94
CA ALA A 67 -4.75 13.03 0.82
C ALA A 67 -5.86 14.09 0.80
N HIS A 68 -6.44 14.42 1.96
CA HIS A 68 -7.39 15.54 2.06
C HIS A 68 -6.74 16.89 1.73
N GLN A 69 -5.55 17.15 2.27
CA GLN A 69 -4.82 18.39 1.98
C GLN A 69 -4.53 18.57 0.49
N ILE A 70 -4.18 17.49 -0.22
CA ILE A 70 -3.95 17.50 -1.67
C ILE A 70 -5.22 17.88 -2.42
N LEU A 71 -6.36 17.30 -2.05
CA LEU A 71 -7.65 17.58 -2.68
C LEU A 71 -8.13 19.00 -2.39
N ASP A 72 -8.08 19.43 -1.13
CA ASP A 72 -8.60 20.73 -0.68
C ASP A 72 -7.79 21.90 -1.25
N ASN A 73 -6.47 21.74 -1.36
CA ASN A 73 -5.56 22.79 -1.86
C ASN A 73 -5.15 22.60 -3.32
N ASN A 74 -5.68 21.57 -3.99
CA ASN A 74 -5.32 21.19 -5.35
C ASN A 74 -3.78 21.08 -5.54
N ILE A 75 -3.09 20.42 -4.60
CA ILE A 75 -1.63 20.26 -4.62
C ILE A 75 -1.25 19.46 -5.87
N GLN A 76 -0.41 20.07 -6.71
CA GLN A 76 0.14 19.43 -7.89
C GLN A 76 1.57 18.99 -7.58
N PRO A 77 1.95 17.73 -7.85
CA PRO A 77 3.31 17.28 -7.59
C PRO A 77 4.26 17.98 -8.56
N THR A 78 5.31 18.55 -7.99
CA THR A 78 6.41 19.19 -8.71
C THR A 78 7.51 18.16 -9.00
N ASN A 79 8.40 18.46 -9.96
CA ASN A 79 9.59 17.62 -10.21
C ASN A 79 10.55 17.59 -8.99
N SER A 80 10.32 18.42 -7.97
CA SER A 80 11.12 18.50 -6.75
C SER A 80 10.58 17.68 -5.58
N ALA A 81 9.53 16.87 -5.76
CA ALA A 81 8.99 16.01 -4.70
C ALA A 81 10.00 14.97 -4.16
N GLY A 82 11.16 14.80 -4.83
CA GLY A 82 12.28 13.99 -4.32
C GLY A 82 12.08 12.49 -4.43
N LEU A 83 11.01 12.02 -5.08
CA LEU A 83 10.80 10.61 -5.37
C LEU A 83 11.64 10.14 -6.56
N ASP A 84 12.14 8.91 -6.48
CA ASP A 84 12.75 8.22 -7.61
C ASP A 84 11.66 7.85 -8.63
N GLU A 85 11.57 8.64 -9.72
CA GLU A 85 10.59 8.46 -10.79
C GLU A 85 10.65 7.07 -11.42
N LYS A 86 11.85 6.49 -11.56
CA LYS A 86 12.02 5.15 -12.13
C LYS A 86 11.39 4.12 -11.21
N LYS A 87 11.63 4.23 -9.90
CA LYS A 87 11.05 3.32 -8.91
C LYS A 87 9.54 3.45 -8.80
N VAL A 88 9.01 4.67 -8.88
CA VAL A 88 7.56 4.92 -8.93
C VAL A 88 6.95 4.30 -10.20
N ALA A 89 7.61 4.45 -11.35
CA ALA A 89 7.14 3.87 -12.61
C ALA A 89 7.16 2.33 -12.59
N GLU A 90 8.22 1.71 -12.06
CA GLU A 90 8.32 0.26 -11.88
C GLU A 90 7.22 -0.27 -10.95
N PHE A 91 7.04 0.37 -9.79
CA PHE A 91 5.94 0.04 -8.87
C PHE A 91 4.58 0.18 -9.54
N GLY A 92 4.37 1.27 -10.28
CA GLY A 92 3.16 1.52 -11.04
C GLY A 92 2.86 0.39 -12.02
N GLN A 93 3.85 -0.03 -12.82
CA GLN A 93 3.70 -1.14 -13.77
C GLN A 93 3.32 -2.46 -13.09
N ILE A 94 3.95 -2.77 -11.95
CA ILE A 94 3.64 -3.96 -11.15
C ILE A 94 2.20 -3.91 -10.63
N LEU A 95 1.76 -2.74 -10.16
CA LEU A 95 0.45 -2.57 -9.53
C LEU A 95 -0.70 -2.39 -10.53
N GLN A 96 -0.44 -1.97 -11.77
CA GLN A 96 -1.47 -1.66 -12.79
C GLN A 96 -2.62 -2.68 -12.86
N PRO A 97 -2.38 -4.01 -12.91
CA PRO A 97 -3.48 -4.99 -13.00
C PRO A 97 -4.42 -5.01 -11.79
N TYR A 98 -3.96 -4.51 -10.64
CA TYR A 98 -4.61 -4.62 -9.35
C TYR A 98 -5.01 -3.28 -8.74
N ILE A 99 -4.61 -2.16 -9.36
CA ILE A 99 -4.70 -0.80 -8.82
C ILE A 99 -6.11 -0.33 -8.47
N ASN A 100 -7.14 -0.98 -9.02
CA ASN A 100 -8.56 -0.72 -8.75
C ASN A 100 -9.26 -1.86 -7.99
N ASN A 101 -8.56 -2.94 -7.66
CA ASN A 101 -9.11 -4.06 -6.90
C ASN A 101 -8.90 -3.83 -5.39
N THR A 102 -9.90 -3.24 -4.73
CA THR A 102 -9.84 -2.91 -3.29
C THR A 102 -9.51 -4.13 -2.42
N GLU A 103 -10.14 -5.27 -2.71
CA GLU A 103 -9.96 -6.50 -1.92
C GLU A 103 -8.55 -7.05 -2.08
N TRP A 104 -8.03 -7.08 -3.31
CA TRP A 104 -6.65 -7.46 -3.57
C TRP A 104 -5.66 -6.56 -2.85
N LEU A 105 -5.84 -5.24 -2.93
CA LEU A 105 -4.97 -4.26 -2.28
C LEU A 105 -4.98 -4.40 -0.76
N GLU A 106 -6.15 -4.70 -0.18
CA GLU A 106 -6.27 -4.93 1.24
C GLU A 106 -5.55 -6.22 1.70
N ILE A 107 -5.74 -7.32 0.98
CA ILE A 107 -5.06 -8.59 1.27
C ILE A 107 -3.56 -8.41 1.10
N ALA A 108 -3.11 -7.84 -0.03
CA ALA A 108 -1.70 -7.62 -0.33
C ALA A 108 -1.02 -6.73 0.72
N GLY A 109 -1.64 -5.59 1.07
CA GLY A 109 -1.10 -4.71 2.11
C GLY A 109 -1.02 -5.42 3.47
N SER A 110 -2.04 -6.19 3.84
CA SER A 110 -2.02 -6.96 5.08
C SER A 110 -0.95 -8.05 5.09
N LEU A 111 -0.78 -8.80 4.01
CA LEU A 111 0.25 -9.83 3.86
C LEU A 111 1.65 -9.25 4.04
N VAL A 112 1.95 -8.15 3.33
CA VAL A 112 3.25 -7.48 3.41
C VAL A 112 3.51 -6.98 4.84
N TYR A 113 2.50 -6.44 5.51
CA TYR A 113 2.65 -5.97 6.88
C TYR A 113 2.89 -7.12 7.86
N LEU A 114 2.07 -8.16 7.84
CA LEU A 114 2.23 -9.30 8.74
C LEU A 114 3.56 -10.01 8.51
N ARG A 115 3.96 -10.21 7.24
CA ARG A 115 5.29 -10.72 6.87
C ARG A 115 6.40 -9.93 7.56
N LYS A 116 6.37 -8.61 7.41
CA LYS A 116 7.41 -7.72 7.92
C LYS A 116 7.44 -7.64 9.44
N GLU A 117 6.29 -7.50 10.09
CA GLU A 117 6.24 -7.22 11.53
C GLU A 117 6.25 -8.49 12.39
N ASN A 118 5.69 -9.60 11.90
CA ASN A 118 5.52 -10.82 12.69
C ASN A 118 6.46 -11.94 12.26
N TYR A 119 6.97 -11.91 11.02
CA TYR A 119 7.64 -13.06 10.42
C TYR A 119 8.92 -12.72 9.64
N ALA A 120 9.55 -11.56 9.86
CA ALA A 120 10.66 -11.07 9.04
C ALA A 120 11.81 -12.08 8.85
N GLU A 121 12.13 -12.84 9.90
CA GLU A 121 13.29 -13.74 9.94
C GLU A 121 13.02 -15.16 9.41
N MET A 122 11.77 -15.48 9.07
CA MET A 122 11.39 -16.82 8.62
C MET A 122 11.39 -16.92 7.09
N PRO A 123 11.62 -18.09 6.48
CA PRO A 123 11.37 -18.28 5.05
C PRO A 123 9.87 -18.14 4.72
N LEU A 124 9.54 -17.57 3.56
CA LEU A 124 8.14 -17.34 3.18
C LEU A 124 7.36 -18.67 3.11
N GLU A 125 7.99 -19.73 2.61
CA GLU A 125 7.39 -21.06 2.47
C GLU A 125 6.95 -21.65 3.81
N GLU A 126 7.64 -21.31 4.90
CA GLU A 126 7.33 -21.79 6.25
C GLU A 126 6.16 -21.04 6.89
N ILE A 127 5.86 -19.84 6.41
CA ILE A 127 4.84 -18.96 7.03
C ILE A 127 3.59 -18.75 6.20
N ILE A 128 3.54 -19.21 4.94
CA ILE A 128 2.34 -19.08 4.09
C ILE A 128 1.09 -19.62 4.80
N GLY A 129 1.22 -20.73 5.54
CA GLY A 129 0.11 -21.29 6.33
C GLY A 129 -0.40 -20.32 7.40
N TYR A 130 0.51 -19.69 8.16
CA TYR A 130 0.15 -18.71 9.19
C TYR A 130 -0.45 -17.45 8.59
N LEU A 131 0.11 -16.93 7.49
CA LEU A 131 -0.42 -15.76 6.79
C LEU A 131 -1.84 -16.00 6.24
N ILE A 132 -2.12 -17.22 5.78
CA ILE A 132 -3.47 -17.61 5.38
C ILE A 132 -4.40 -17.61 6.58
N GLU A 133 -4.03 -18.31 7.66
CA GLU A 133 -4.82 -18.41 8.89
C GLU A 133 -5.14 -17.02 9.48
N ASP A 134 -4.14 -16.14 9.54
CA ASP A 134 -4.26 -14.76 10.00
C ASP A 134 -5.28 -13.95 9.16
N LEU A 135 -5.42 -14.23 7.87
CA LEU A 135 -6.32 -13.49 6.99
C LEU A 135 -7.70 -14.12 6.81
N THR A 136 -7.86 -15.40 7.13
CA THR A 136 -9.13 -16.12 7.03
C THR A 136 -9.85 -16.26 8.36
N PHE A 137 -9.11 -16.30 9.48
CA PHE A 137 -9.68 -16.50 10.83
C PHE A 137 -9.11 -15.55 11.88
N GLY A 138 -7.82 -15.23 11.84
CA GLY A 138 -7.13 -14.53 12.94
C GLY A 138 -7.50 -13.04 13.05
N TYR A 139 -7.26 -12.29 11.98
CA TYR A 139 -7.52 -10.85 11.91
C TYR A 139 -8.70 -10.49 11.00
N LYS A 140 -8.96 -11.33 10.01
CA LYS A 140 -9.95 -11.07 8.95
C LYS A 140 -10.68 -12.35 8.58
N ASN A 141 -11.81 -12.20 7.89
CA ASN A 141 -12.64 -13.31 7.42
C ASN A 141 -12.63 -13.36 5.88
N PHE A 142 -11.45 -13.24 5.26
CA PHE A 142 -11.35 -13.39 3.81
C PHE A 142 -11.56 -14.85 3.39
N ASP A 143 -12.03 -15.04 2.16
CA ASP A 143 -12.05 -16.34 1.53
C ASP A 143 -10.62 -16.88 1.36
N GLU A 144 -10.37 -18.11 1.80
CA GLU A 144 -9.04 -18.74 1.72
C GLU A 144 -8.56 -18.87 0.27
N GLY A 145 -9.46 -19.24 -0.65
CA GLY A 145 -9.14 -19.38 -2.07
C GLY A 145 -8.69 -18.06 -2.69
N LEU A 146 -9.30 -16.96 -2.26
CA LEU A 146 -8.88 -15.62 -2.63
C LEU A 146 -7.52 -15.26 -2.02
N VAL A 147 -7.30 -15.48 -0.73
CA VAL A 147 -6.00 -15.20 -0.09
C VAL A 147 -4.86 -15.95 -0.79
N ARG A 148 -5.05 -17.25 -1.07
CA ARG A 148 -4.09 -18.06 -1.82
C ARG A 148 -3.82 -17.51 -3.21
N ARG A 149 -4.84 -17.03 -3.91
CA ARG A 149 -4.69 -16.41 -5.23
C ARG A 149 -3.84 -15.14 -5.15
N VAL A 150 -4.12 -14.26 -4.19
CA VAL A 150 -3.36 -13.01 -4.00
C VAL A 150 -1.90 -13.33 -3.66
N ILE A 151 -1.62 -14.29 -2.79
CA ILE A 151 -0.24 -14.73 -2.49
C ILE A 151 0.47 -15.20 -3.78
N ALA A 152 -0.17 -16.05 -4.58
CA ALA A 152 0.43 -16.54 -5.82
C ALA A 152 0.70 -15.42 -6.83
N GLU A 153 -0.21 -14.45 -6.92
CA GLU A 153 -0.04 -13.26 -7.77
C GLU A 153 1.11 -12.38 -7.28
N MET A 154 1.19 -12.11 -5.97
CA MET A 154 2.25 -11.31 -5.35
C MET A 154 3.64 -11.93 -5.51
N LEU A 155 3.75 -13.25 -5.37
CA LEU A 155 4.98 -14.00 -5.65
C LEU A 155 5.42 -13.82 -7.11
N ARG A 156 4.48 -13.93 -8.06
CA ARG A 156 4.76 -13.76 -9.50
C ARG A 156 5.29 -12.36 -9.85
N ILE A 157 4.87 -11.34 -9.11
CA ILE A 157 5.29 -9.94 -9.32
C ILE A 157 6.37 -9.47 -8.34
N ASN A 158 6.94 -10.38 -7.54
CA ASN A 158 7.98 -10.09 -6.53
C ASN A 158 7.59 -9.00 -5.52
N LEU A 159 6.31 -8.88 -5.16
CA LEU A 159 5.85 -7.92 -4.13
C LEU A 159 5.93 -8.50 -2.70
N ILE A 160 6.14 -9.82 -2.60
CA ILE A 160 6.45 -10.53 -1.36
C ILE A 160 7.50 -11.61 -1.66
N ASN A 161 8.46 -11.78 -0.76
CA ASN A 161 9.55 -12.75 -0.84
C ASN A 161 9.91 -13.35 0.53
#